data_AF-A0A348V6J7-F1
#
_entry.id   AF-A0A348V6J7-F1
#
_cell.length_a   1.000
_cell.length_b   1.000
_cell.length_c   1.000
_cell.angle_alpha   90.00
_cell.angle_beta   90.00
_cell.angle_gamma   90.00
#
_symmetry.space_group_name_H-M   'P 1'
#
loop_
_entity.id
_entity.type
_entity.pdbx_description
1 polymer ?
#
loop_
_entity_poly.entity_id
_entity_poly.type
_entity_poly.pdbx_seq_one_letter_code
_entity_poly.pdbx_strand_id
1 'polypeptide(L)'
;MIIKTSYSNTPIWKDIHVHAELPAPLRPLEEIIHNLWWVWNEEVKAIFENLDPEEWEKSEKNPVVMLQNLQSDITENVVKNAELMDRIYRVYDKFKQYMAVPHNPDRPSVAYFSMEYGLTHVLKIYSGGLGILAGDYLKEASDSNVDMTAVGFLYRYGYFTQTLSVEGQQIANYEAQNFGNLPITQVMNEDGTPMILEVPFHDRPIYSNIWKVAVGRINL
;
A
#
# COMPACT_ATOMS: atom_id res chain seq x y z
N MET A 1 17.63 43.15 -24.94
CA MET A 1 17.40 43.51 -23.53
C MET A 1 16.59 42.37 -22.91
N ILE A 2 17.25 41.45 -22.22
CA ILE A 2 16.61 40.24 -21.66
C ILE A 2 16.19 40.60 -20.24
N ILE A 3 14.89 40.69 -19.99
CA ILE A 3 14.34 40.94 -18.65
C ILE A 3 14.59 39.67 -17.82
N LYS A 4 15.43 39.78 -16.79
CA LYS A 4 15.64 38.71 -15.81
C LYS A 4 14.32 38.39 -15.12
N THR A 5 13.87 37.15 -15.28
CA THR A 5 12.70 36.60 -14.59
C THR A 5 12.92 36.58 -13.08
N SER A 6 11.85 36.92 -12.37
CA SER A 6 11.71 37.08 -10.93
C SER A 6 12.39 35.99 -10.09
N TYR A 7 13.18 36.40 -9.09
CA TYR A 7 13.58 35.55 -7.96
C TYR A 7 12.38 35.34 -7.03
N SER A 8 11.36 34.64 -7.50
CA SER A 8 10.33 34.10 -6.61
C SER A 8 10.93 32.87 -5.92
N ASN A 9 11.15 32.94 -4.61
CA ASN A 9 11.45 31.77 -3.79
C ASN A 9 10.36 30.73 -4.09
N THR A 10 10.69 29.72 -4.88
CA THR A 10 9.77 28.64 -5.16
C THR A 10 9.57 27.91 -3.83
N PRO A 11 8.36 27.88 -3.26
CA PRO A 11 8.15 27.18 -2.01
C PRO A 11 8.55 25.71 -2.20
N ILE A 12 9.56 25.28 -1.43
CA ILE A 12 9.91 23.87 -1.33
C ILE A 12 8.90 23.27 -0.38
N TRP A 13 7.78 22.81 -0.93
CA TRP A 13 6.82 22.01 -0.19
C TRP A 13 7.50 20.71 0.21
N LYS A 14 7.65 20.48 1.51
CA LYS A 14 8.01 19.19 2.06
C LYS A 14 6.73 18.56 2.55
N ASP A 15 6.39 17.40 2.00
CA ASP A 15 5.33 16.58 2.57
C ASP A 15 5.80 16.09 3.94
N ILE A 16 5.09 16.49 4.99
CA ILE A 16 5.31 16.01 6.36
C ILE A 16 4.28 14.93 6.61
N HIS A 17 4.72 13.67 6.62
CA HIS A 17 3.87 12.55 7.01
C HIS A 17 3.95 12.44 8.55
N VAL A 18 2.85 12.78 9.23
CA VAL A 18 2.72 12.56 10.67
C VAL A 18 2.23 11.14 10.88
N HIS A 19 3.12 10.25 11.32
CA HIS A 19 2.75 8.91 11.73
C HIS A 19 2.41 8.95 13.23
N ALA A 20 1.22 8.52 13.61
CA ALA A 20 0.92 8.24 15.00
C ALA A 20 1.82 7.08 15.45
N GLU A 21 2.72 7.30 16.41
CA GLU A 21 3.53 6.21 16.96
C GLU A 21 2.63 5.28 17.77
N LEU A 22 2.42 4.08 17.25
CA LEU A 22 1.71 3.04 17.98
C LEU A 22 2.54 2.61 19.20
N PRO A 23 1.89 2.30 20.34
CA PRO A 23 2.59 1.73 21.48
C PRO A 23 3.36 0.48 21.10
N ALA A 24 4.49 0.24 21.78
CA ALA A 24 5.39 -0.87 21.50
C ALA A 24 4.69 -2.25 21.31
N PRO A 25 3.65 -2.60 22.10
CA PRO A 25 2.93 -3.87 21.91
C PRO A 25 2.17 -3.99 20.57
N LEU A 26 1.82 -2.89 19.91
CA LEU A 26 1.01 -2.87 18.68
C LEU A 26 1.83 -2.66 17.40
N ARG A 27 3.14 -2.46 17.50
CA ARG A 27 4.06 -2.44 16.34
C ARG A 27 3.89 -3.63 15.37
N PRO A 28 3.56 -4.86 15.81
CA PRO A 28 3.25 -5.95 14.89
C PRO A 28 2.19 -5.61 13.83
N LEU A 29 1.16 -4.84 14.20
CA LEU A 29 0.13 -4.40 13.27
C LEU A 29 0.67 -3.43 12.22
N GLU A 30 1.59 -2.54 12.62
CA GLU A 30 2.24 -1.59 11.72
C GLU A 30 3.01 -2.30 10.59
N GLU A 31 3.72 -3.38 10.91
CA GLU A 31 4.42 -4.18 9.90
C GLU A 31 3.43 -4.91 8.98
N ILE A 32 2.34 -5.44 9.55
CA ILE A 32 1.30 -6.15 8.79
C ILE A 32 0.61 -5.21 7.80
N ILE A 33 0.24 -3.98 8.18
CA ILE A 33 -0.52 -3.08 7.28
C ILE A 33 0.25 -2.69 6.02
N HIS A 34 1.59 -2.65 6.08
CA HIS A 34 2.47 -2.33 4.95
C HIS A 34 2.77 -3.55 4.06
N ASN A 35 2.15 -4.70 4.34
CA ASN A 35 2.21 -5.89 3.49
C ASN A 35 0.79 -6.39 3.18
N LEU A 36 0.40 -6.41 1.91
CA LEU A 36 -0.94 -6.80 1.47
C LEU A 36 -1.32 -8.25 1.77
N TRP A 37 -0.46 -9.05 2.39
CA TRP A 37 -0.83 -10.37 2.93
C TRP A 37 -2.12 -10.36 3.76
N TRP A 38 -2.43 -9.24 4.44
CA TRP A 38 -3.70 -9.07 5.16
C TRP A 38 -4.94 -9.16 4.27
N VAL A 39 -4.84 -8.87 2.97
CA VAL A 39 -5.97 -8.82 2.04
C VAL A 39 -6.64 -10.20 1.91
N TRP A 40 -5.84 -11.27 1.83
CA TRP A 40 -6.33 -12.65 1.73
C TRP A 40 -6.21 -13.42 3.06
N ASN A 41 -6.02 -12.71 4.18
CA ASN A 41 -6.03 -13.29 5.51
C ASN A 41 -7.24 -12.79 6.33
N GLU A 42 -8.24 -13.64 6.49
CA GLU A 42 -9.47 -13.32 7.24
C GLU A 42 -9.21 -13.05 8.73
N GLU A 43 -8.22 -13.72 9.33
CA GLU A 43 -7.90 -13.54 10.74
C GLU A 43 -7.37 -12.13 11.01
N VAL A 44 -6.53 -11.61 10.11
CA VAL A 44 -6.01 -10.24 10.16
C VAL A 44 -7.12 -9.22 9.98
N LYS A 45 -7.99 -9.39 8.97
CA LYS A 45 -9.12 -8.47 8.72
C LYS A 45 -10.05 -8.39 9.93
N ALA A 46 -10.36 -9.54 10.52
CA ALA A 46 -11.17 -9.59 11.73
C ALA A 46 -10.48 -8.94 12.94
N ILE A 47 -9.14 -8.95 13.05
CA ILE A 47 -8.45 -8.20 14.11
C ILE A 47 -8.70 -6.70 13.95
N PHE A 48 -8.53 -6.14 12.74
CA PHE A 48 -8.78 -4.72 12.49
C PHE A 48 -10.24 -4.34 12.75
N GLU A 49 -11.19 -5.15 12.28
CA GLU A 49 -12.62 -4.90 12.55
C GLU A 49 -12.96 -4.95 14.04
N ASN A 50 -12.36 -5.85 14.82
CA ASN A 50 -12.58 -5.94 16.27
C ASN A 50 -11.89 -4.81 17.06
N LEU A 51 -10.84 -4.21 16.50
CA LEU A 51 -10.02 -3.23 17.19
C LEU A 51 -10.76 -1.90 17.32
N ASP A 52 -11.38 -1.43 16.24
CA ASP A 52 -12.31 -0.30 16.24
C ASP A 52 -13.29 -0.45 15.07
N PRO A 53 -14.48 -1.04 15.29
CA PRO A 53 -15.45 -1.26 14.22
C PRO A 53 -15.92 0.04 13.55
N GLU A 54 -15.96 1.14 14.30
CA GLU A 54 -16.46 2.41 13.80
C GLU A 54 -15.41 3.08 12.90
N GLU A 55 -14.14 3.09 13.33
CA GLU A 55 -13.04 3.61 12.52
C GLU A 55 -12.72 2.70 11.33
N TRP A 56 -12.92 1.38 11.45
CA TRP A 56 -12.77 0.45 10.34
C TRP A 56 -13.71 0.77 9.16
N GLU A 57 -14.98 1.10 9.44
CA GLU A 57 -15.92 1.52 8.41
C GLU A 57 -15.67 2.96 7.92
N LYS A 58 -15.33 3.90 8.82
CA LYS A 58 -15.01 5.29 8.45
C LYS A 58 -13.77 5.42 7.56
N SER A 59 -12.77 4.57 7.78
CA SER A 59 -11.56 4.48 6.97
C SER A 59 -11.75 3.71 5.66
N GLU A 60 -12.99 3.37 5.31
CA GLU A 60 -13.34 2.55 4.14
C GLU A 60 -12.57 1.22 4.14
N LYS A 61 -12.33 0.61 5.31
CA LYS A 61 -11.59 -0.66 5.44
C LYS A 61 -10.14 -0.56 4.98
N ASN A 62 -9.55 0.63 5.11
CA ASN A 62 -8.13 0.86 4.90
C ASN A 62 -7.40 0.80 6.25
N PRO A 63 -6.64 -0.28 6.53
CA PRO A 63 -6.00 -0.44 7.83
C PRO A 63 -4.87 0.59 8.06
N VAL A 64 -4.29 1.17 7.01
CA VAL A 64 -3.29 2.25 7.13
C VAL A 64 -3.94 3.50 7.74
N VAL A 65 -5.08 3.91 7.18
CA VAL A 65 -5.81 5.09 7.66
C VAL A 65 -6.42 4.84 9.04
N MET A 66 -6.97 3.63 9.25
CA MET A 66 -7.51 3.23 10.53
C MET A 66 -6.47 3.35 11.66
N LEU A 67 -5.26 2.82 11.48
CA LEU A 67 -4.21 2.91 12.50
C LEU A 67 -3.71 4.34 12.71
N GLN A 68 -3.68 5.17 11.66
CA GLN A 68 -3.33 6.59 11.79
C GLN A 68 -4.36 7.39 12.60
N ASN A 69 -5.64 7.01 12.53
CA ASN A 69 -6.74 7.67 13.22
C ASN A 69 -7.08 7.05 14.59
N LEU A 70 -6.36 6.00 14.99
CA LEU A 70 -6.69 5.23 16.17
C LEU A 70 -6.57 6.08 17.44
N GLN A 71 -7.64 6.09 18.24
CA GLN A 71 -7.68 6.88 19.46
C GLN A 71 -6.84 6.22 20.57
N SER A 72 -6.24 7.05 21.43
CA SER A 72 -5.34 6.57 22.49
C SER A 72 -6.05 5.68 23.52
N ASP A 73 -7.31 5.97 23.84
CA ASP A 73 -8.12 5.17 24.76
C ASP A 73 -8.43 3.78 24.20
N ILE A 74 -8.77 3.67 22.92
CA ILE A 74 -8.94 2.38 22.22
C ILE A 74 -7.62 1.60 22.26
N THR A 75 -6.52 2.27 21.93
CA THR A 75 -5.18 1.68 21.95
C THR A 75 -4.82 1.11 23.32
N GLU A 76 -5.09 1.85 24.40
CA GLU A 76 -4.89 1.37 25.78
C GLU A 76 -5.78 0.19 26.15
N ASN A 77 -7.04 0.20 25.70
CA ASN A 77 -7.99 -0.88 25.97
C ASN A 77 -7.58 -2.18 25.27
N VAL A 78 -7.11 -2.08 24.02
CA VAL A 78 -6.58 -3.21 23.25
C VAL A 78 -5.37 -3.82 23.95
N VAL A 79 -4.43 -2.98 24.40
CA VAL A 79 -3.21 -3.45 25.11
C VAL A 79 -3.57 -4.17 26.42
N LYS A 80 -4.65 -3.77 27.11
CA LYS A 80 -5.13 -4.43 28.33
C LYS A 80 -5.90 -5.73 28.04
N ASN A 81 -6.35 -5.95 26.80
CA ASN A 81 -7.09 -7.15 26.42
C ASN A 81 -6.13 -8.29 26.05
N ALA A 82 -5.87 -9.19 27.01
CA ALA A 82 -4.94 -10.31 26.83
C ALA A 82 -5.34 -11.25 25.67
N GLU A 83 -6.63 -11.53 25.49
CA GLU A 83 -7.10 -12.43 24.44
C GLU A 83 -6.83 -11.86 23.03
N LEU A 84 -7.12 -10.56 22.85
CA LEU A 84 -6.87 -9.87 21.59
C LEU A 84 -5.36 -9.75 21.32
N MET A 85 -4.55 -9.42 22.33
CA MET A 85 -3.10 -9.36 22.19
C MET A 85 -2.50 -10.73 21.83
N ASP A 86 -2.94 -11.81 22.46
CA ASP A 86 -2.50 -13.17 22.12
C ASP A 86 -2.88 -13.54 20.68
N ARG A 87 -4.05 -13.07 20.20
CA ARG A 87 -4.45 -13.26 18.81
C ARG A 87 -3.57 -12.46 17.84
N ILE A 88 -3.25 -11.19 18.16
CA ILE A 88 -2.34 -10.36 17.37
C ILE A 88 -0.97 -11.02 17.25
N TYR A 89 -0.38 -11.45 18.37
CA TYR A 89 0.94 -12.08 18.34
C TYR A 89 0.94 -13.41 17.59
N ARG A 90 -0.08 -14.25 17.75
CA ARG A 90 -0.20 -15.50 16.98
C ARG A 90 -0.26 -15.26 15.47
N VAL A 91 -1.03 -14.27 15.04
CA VAL A 91 -1.12 -13.90 13.62
C VAL A 91 0.19 -13.33 13.11
N TYR A 92 0.84 -12.49 13.90
CA TYR A 92 2.15 -11.94 13.56
C TYR A 92 3.22 -13.04 13.45
N ASP A 93 3.24 -14.01 14.37
CA ASP A 93 4.15 -15.16 14.29
C ASP A 93 3.92 -15.97 13.02
N LYS A 94 2.65 -16.22 12.64
CA LYS A 94 2.32 -16.86 11.35
C LYS A 94 2.83 -16.04 10.18
N PHE A 95 2.67 -14.72 10.21
CA PHE A 95 3.19 -13.81 9.19
C PHE A 95 4.72 -13.89 9.09
N LYS A 96 5.44 -13.83 10.21
CA LYS A 96 6.91 -13.95 10.21
C LYS A 96 7.38 -15.31 9.71
N GLN A 97 6.73 -16.39 10.12
CA GLN A 97 7.02 -17.74 9.62
C GLN A 97 6.77 -17.86 8.12
N TYR A 98 5.67 -17.28 7.63
CA TYR A 98 5.35 -17.22 6.22
C TYR A 98 6.44 -16.46 5.45
N MET A 99 6.84 -15.28 5.90
CA MET A 99 7.83 -14.43 5.23
C MET A 99 9.27 -14.99 5.32
N ALA A 100 9.59 -15.79 6.34
CA ALA A 100 10.94 -16.31 6.56
C ALA A 100 11.33 -17.48 5.66
N VAL A 101 10.41 -18.04 4.87
CA VAL A 101 10.72 -19.14 3.95
C VAL A 101 11.56 -18.62 2.79
N PRO A 102 12.82 -19.09 2.60
CA PRO A 102 13.67 -18.62 1.52
C PRO A 102 13.17 -19.13 0.17
N HIS A 103 13.37 -18.37 -0.90
CA HIS A 103 13.09 -18.82 -2.27
C HIS A 103 13.95 -20.04 -2.62
N ASN A 104 13.42 -20.89 -3.52
CA ASN A 104 14.20 -22.01 -4.05
C ASN A 104 15.19 -21.50 -5.11
N PRO A 105 16.52 -21.60 -4.88
CA PRO A 105 17.53 -21.09 -5.82
C PRO A 105 17.59 -21.86 -7.15
N ASP A 106 17.03 -23.07 -7.21
CA ASP A 106 16.97 -23.87 -8.44
C ASP A 106 15.83 -23.43 -9.37
N ARG A 107 14.91 -22.57 -8.89
CA ARG A 107 13.84 -22.00 -9.71
C ARG A 107 14.30 -20.65 -10.27
N PRO A 108 13.98 -20.34 -11.55
CA PRO A 108 14.27 -19.04 -12.12
C PRO A 108 13.46 -17.94 -11.42
N SER A 109 14.05 -16.75 -11.31
CA SER A 109 13.31 -15.55 -10.91
C SER A 109 12.46 -15.01 -12.08
N VAL A 110 11.35 -14.35 -11.74
CA VAL A 110 10.39 -13.85 -12.71
C VAL A 110 10.19 -12.34 -12.54
N ALA A 111 10.33 -11.58 -13.63
CA ALA A 111 9.87 -10.20 -13.68
C ALA A 111 8.50 -10.15 -14.37
N TYR A 112 7.45 -9.79 -13.64
CA TYR A 112 6.08 -9.77 -14.14
C TYR A 112 5.62 -8.33 -14.39
N PHE A 113 5.33 -7.99 -15.64
CA PHE A 113 4.91 -6.64 -16.04
C PHE A 113 3.42 -6.64 -16.35
N SER A 114 2.69 -5.73 -15.73
CA SER A 114 1.28 -5.49 -16.02
C SER A 114 0.97 -4.00 -15.88
N MET A 115 0.00 -3.55 -16.66
CA MET A 115 -0.54 -2.20 -16.52
C MET A 115 -1.45 -2.08 -15.28
N GLU A 116 -1.98 -3.20 -14.77
CA GLU A 116 -2.95 -3.21 -13.68
C GLU A 116 -2.71 -4.33 -12.69
N TYR A 117 -3.02 -4.09 -11.41
CA TYR A 117 -2.97 -5.08 -10.33
C TYR A 117 -4.17 -4.93 -9.38
N GLY A 118 -5.09 -5.87 -9.47
CA GLY A 118 -6.32 -5.96 -8.67
C GLY A 118 -6.05 -6.66 -7.35
N LEU A 119 -5.47 -5.94 -6.40
CA LEU A 119 -5.08 -6.50 -5.10
C LEU A 119 -6.10 -6.17 -4.01
N THR A 120 -6.39 -4.89 -3.83
CA THR A 120 -7.30 -4.36 -2.81
C THR A 120 -7.90 -3.04 -3.28
N HIS A 121 -9.09 -2.69 -2.81
CA HIS A 121 -9.74 -1.40 -3.13
C HIS A 121 -8.95 -0.20 -2.60
N VAL A 122 -8.10 -0.41 -1.59
CA VAL A 122 -7.19 0.60 -1.04
C VAL A 122 -6.20 1.10 -2.11
N LEU A 123 -5.77 0.23 -3.02
CA LEU A 123 -4.84 0.56 -4.10
C LEU A 123 -5.60 0.67 -5.42
N LYS A 124 -5.87 1.92 -5.85
CA LYS A 124 -6.59 2.18 -7.10
C LYS A 124 -5.67 2.03 -8.33
N ILE A 125 -5.12 0.82 -8.53
CA ILE A 125 -4.20 0.48 -9.63
C ILE A 125 -4.76 -0.60 -10.57
N TYR A 126 -6.08 -0.75 -10.63
CA TYR A 126 -6.77 -1.63 -11.56
C TYR A 126 -8.13 -1.06 -11.96
N SER A 127 -8.68 -1.57 -13.06
CA SER A 127 -10.01 -1.20 -13.58
C SER A 127 -10.87 -2.43 -13.87
N GLY A 128 -10.27 -3.56 -14.27
CA GLY A 128 -11.04 -4.73 -14.67
C GLY A 128 -10.31 -6.07 -14.56
N GLY A 129 -10.74 -7.04 -15.39
CA GLY A 129 -10.32 -8.43 -15.29
C GLY A 129 -8.82 -8.67 -15.49
N LEU A 130 -8.13 -7.84 -16.27
CA LEU A 130 -6.67 -7.89 -16.41
C LEU A 130 -5.99 -7.70 -15.06
N GLY A 131 -6.36 -6.63 -14.34
CA GLY A 131 -5.84 -6.34 -13.03
C GLY A 131 -6.15 -7.44 -12.03
N ILE A 132 -7.39 -7.93 -11.99
CA ILE A 132 -7.78 -9.03 -11.08
C ILE A 132 -6.90 -10.26 -11.30
N LEU A 133 -6.73 -10.70 -12.55
CA LEU A 133 -5.88 -11.85 -12.85
C LEU A 133 -4.42 -11.62 -12.45
N ALA A 134 -3.87 -10.44 -12.74
CA ALA A 134 -2.52 -10.08 -12.33
C ALA A 134 -2.37 -10.09 -10.79
N GLY A 135 -3.35 -9.55 -10.07
CA GLY A 135 -3.36 -9.55 -8.60
C GLY A 135 -3.40 -10.97 -8.02
N ASP A 136 -4.22 -11.85 -8.59
CA ASP A 136 -4.30 -13.24 -8.13
C ASP A 136 -3.02 -14.03 -8.45
N TYR A 137 -2.36 -13.76 -9.58
CA TYR A 137 -1.02 -14.30 -9.84
C TYR A 137 0.01 -13.88 -8.79
N LEU A 138 -0.03 -12.63 -8.32
CA LEU A 138 0.88 -12.17 -7.27
C LEU A 138 0.61 -12.89 -5.94
N LYS A 139 -0.67 -13.08 -5.56
CA LYS A 139 -1.04 -13.83 -4.36
C LYS A 139 -0.58 -15.28 -4.43
N GLU A 140 -0.84 -15.96 -5.55
CA GLU A 140 -0.42 -17.36 -5.75
C GLU A 140 1.10 -17.51 -5.83
N ALA A 141 1.80 -16.59 -6.51
CA ALA A 141 3.26 -16.57 -6.53
C ALA A 141 3.83 -16.39 -5.13
N SER A 142 3.20 -15.52 -4.33
CA SER A 142 3.55 -15.32 -2.92
C SER A 142 3.39 -16.61 -2.13
N ASP A 143 2.21 -17.26 -2.17
CA ASP A 143 1.93 -18.47 -1.39
C ASP A 143 2.78 -19.66 -1.83
N SER A 144 3.01 -19.80 -3.14
CA SER A 144 3.88 -20.81 -3.75
C SER A 144 5.39 -20.52 -3.59
N ASN A 145 5.74 -19.39 -2.96
CA ASN A 145 7.12 -18.95 -2.72
C ASN A 145 7.96 -18.91 -4.02
N VAL A 146 7.37 -18.36 -5.08
CA VAL A 146 8.06 -18.08 -6.34
C VAL A 146 8.88 -16.80 -6.18
N ASP A 147 10.14 -16.83 -6.61
CA ASP A 147 10.96 -15.62 -6.71
C ASP A 147 10.43 -14.76 -7.87
N MET A 148 9.58 -13.79 -7.54
CA MET A 148 8.95 -12.92 -8.51
C MET A 148 9.02 -11.47 -8.02
N THR A 149 9.25 -10.55 -8.97
CA THR A 149 9.09 -9.11 -8.78
C THR A 149 8.11 -8.62 -9.84
N ALA A 150 7.07 -7.93 -9.39
CA ALA A 150 6.07 -7.34 -10.26
C ALA A 150 6.43 -5.88 -10.54
N VAL A 151 6.04 -5.38 -11.71
CA VAL A 151 6.28 -3.99 -12.13
C VAL A 151 5.00 -3.45 -12.77
N GLY A 152 4.64 -2.23 -12.40
CA GLY A 152 3.45 -1.54 -12.91
C GLY A 152 3.49 -0.04 -12.69
N PHE A 153 2.31 0.58 -12.70
CA PHE A 153 2.15 2.01 -12.53
C PHE A 153 1.37 2.34 -11.26
N LEU A 154 1.84 3.36 -10.53
CA LEU A 154 1.09 3.99 -9.45
C LEU A 154 0.25 5.14 -10.01
N TYR A 155 -1.01 4.87 -10.30
CA TYR A 155 -1.92 5.86 -10.90
C TYR A 155 -2.38 6.91 -9.89
N ARG A 156 -2.24 8.21 -10.20
CA ARG A 156 -2.68 9.29 -9.28
C ARG A 156 -4.18 9.27 -9.00
N TYR A 157 -5.01 8.94 -9.99
CA TYR A 157 -6.48 9.01 -9.92
C TYR A 157 -7.17 7.65 -10.01
N GLY A 158 -6.40 6.56 -10.22
CA GLY A 158 -6.95 5.25 -10.54
C GLY A 158 -7.85 5.29 -11.78
N TYR A 159 -8.95 4.54 -11.74
CA TYR A 159 -9.97 4.54 -12.79
C TYR A 159 -10.97 5.69 -12.59
N PHE A 160 -12.12 5.45 -11.96
CA PHE A 160 -13.02 6.48 -11.44
C PHE A 160 -14.02 5.85 -10.46
N THR A 161 -14.57 6.65 -9.55
CA THR A 161 -15.72 6.27 -8.73
C THR A 161 -16.99 6.57 -9.51
N GLN A 162 -17.78 5.54 -9.81
CA GLN A 162 -19.03 5.68 -10.54
C GLN A 162 -20.17 6.14 -9.60
N THR A 163 -20.86 7.21 -9.97
CA THR A 163 -22.14 7.59 -9.37
C THR A 163 -23.23 7.71 -10.44
N LEU A 164 -24.50 7.69 -10.02
CA LEU A 164 -25.65 7.88 -10.90
C LEU A 164 -26.33 9.21 -10.58
N SER A 165 -26.65 9.99 -11.62
CA SER A 165 -27.47 11.19 -11.49
C SER A 165 -28.91 10.84 -11.14
N VAL A 166 -29.72 11.84 -10.76
CA VAL A 166 -31.16 11.67 -10.50
C VAL A 166 -31.90 11.17 -11.75
N GLU A 167 -31.38 11.49 -12.93
CA GLU A 167 -31.87 11.07 -14.25
C GLU A 167 -31.28 9.72 -14.70
N GLY A 168 -30.50 9.05 -13.85
CA GLY A 168 -29.89 7.75 -14.14
C GLY A 168 -28.66 7.81 -15.06
N GLN A 169 -28.08 8.99 -15.28
CA GLN A 169 -26.84 9.11 -16.06
C GLN A 169 -25.62 8.73 -15.23
N GLN A 170 -24.67 8.05 -15.85
CA GLN A 170 -23.38 7.75 -15.24
C GLN A 170 -22.53 9.02 -15.11
N ILE A 171 -22.05 9.27 -13.89
CA ILE A 171 -21.08 10.33 -13.59
C ILE A 171 -19.77 9.66 -13.15
N ALA A 172 -18.66 10.05 -13.77
CA ALA A 172 -17.33 9.57 -13.44
C ALA A 172 -16.61 10.58 -12.54
N ASN A 173 -16.33 10.19 -11.29
CA ASN A 173 -15.63 11.03 -10.32
C ASN A 173 -14.17 10.58 -10.20
N TYR A 174 -13.24 11.51 -10.36
CA TYR A 174 -11.81 11.26 -10.26
C TYR A 174 -11.26 11.85 -8.97
N GLU A 175 -10.84 10.97 -8.08
CA GLU A 175 -10.30 11.34 -6.78
C GLU A 175 -8.82 11.02 -6.75
N ALA A 176 -8.00 12.03 -6.44
CA ALA A 176 -6.58 11.83 -6.28
C ALA A 176 -6.30 10.97 -5.04
N GLN A 177 -5.55 9.88 -5.20
CA GLN A 177 -5.14 9.04 -4.07
C GLN A 177 -4.21 9.81 -3.14
N ASN A 178 -4.38 9.73 -1.82
CA ASN A 178 -3.36 10.21 -0.90
C ASN A 178 -2.31 9.11 -0.68
N PHE A 179 -1.09 9.30 -1.20
CA PHE A 179 -0.04 8.27 -1.12
C PHE A 179 0.41 7.99 0.32
N GLY A 180 0.24 8.94 1.25
CA GLY A 180 0.51 8.71 2.68
C GLY A 180 -0.51 7.79 3.37
N ASN A 181 -1.63 7.50 2.71
CA ASN A 181 -2.69 6.62 3.20
C ASN A 181 -2.63 5.22 2.55
N LEU A 182 -1.64 4.98 1.68
CA LEU A 182 -1.50 3.72 0.96
C LEU A 182 -0.45 2.84 1.66
N PRO A 183 -0.57 1.51 1.58
CA PRO A 183 0.43 0.58 2.13
C PRO A 183 1.65 0.48 1.20
N ILE A 184 2.24 1.63 0.84
CA ILE A 184 3.38 1.74 -0.07
C ILE A 184 4.55 2.42 0.62
N THR A 185 5.75 2.11 0.16
CA THR A 185 7.00 2.71 0.65
C THR A 185 7.76 3.29 -0.51
N GLN A 186 8.28 4.51 -0.36
CA GLN A 186 9.14 5.09 -1.38
C GLN A 186 10.49 4.38 -1.35
N VAL A 187 11.01 3.99 -2.52
CA VAL A 187 12.34 3.40 -2.62
C VAL A 187 13.37 4.53 -2.51
N MET A 188 14.34 4.33 -1.62
CA MET A 188 15.38 5.30 -1.30
C MET A 188 16.75 4.76 -1.70
N ASN A 189 17.67 5.64 -2.10
CA ASN A 189 19.08 5.34 -2.28
C ASN A 189 19.78 5.15 -0.90
N GLU A 190 21.01 4.64 -0.91
CA GLU A 190 21.82 4.44 0.32
C GLU A 190 22.06 5.73 1.11
N ASP A 191 22.05 6.88 0.43
CA ASP A 191 22.22 8.21 1.04
C ASP A 191 20.92 8.80 1.64
N GLY A 192 19.81 8.06 1.56
CA GLY A 192 18.50 8.49 2.05
C GLY A 192 17.74 9.43 1.11
N THR A 193 18.20 9.63 -0.13
CA THR A 193 17.44 10.38 -1.15
C THR A 193 16.47 9.45 -1.90
N PRO A 194 15.31 9.95 -2.38
CA PRO A 194 14.42 9.13 -3.21
C PRO A 194 15.10 8.58 -4.45
N MET A 195 14.91 7.29 -4.74
CA MET A 195 15.40 6.68 -5.96
C MET A 195 14.60 7.20 -7.15
N ILE A 196 15.33 7.72 -8.15
CA ILE A 196 14.77 8.24 -9.39
C ILE A 196 15.24 7.36 -10.55
N LEU A 197 14.28 6.77 -11.26
CA LEU A 197 14.51 6.06 -12.51
C LEU A 197 14.47 7.05 -13.68
N GLU A 198 15.54 7.10 -14.46
CA GLU A 198 15.57 7.80 -15.74
C GLU A 198 15.12 6.85 -16.86
N VAL A 199 14.10 7.24 -17.61
CA VAL A 199 13.57 6.51 -18.76
C VAL A 199 13.77 7.36 -20.01
N PRO A 200 14.57 6.91 -21.00
CA PRO A 200 14.72 7.62 -22.26
C PRO A 200 13.38 7.72 -23.00
N PHE A 201 12.96 8.93 -23.37
CA PHE A 201 11.70 9.15 -24.07
C PHE A 201 11.85 10.16 -25.22
N HIS A 202 11.97 9.65 -26.44
CA HIS A 202 12.04 10.43 -27.69
C HIS A 202 13.03 11.62 -27.65
N ASP A 203 12.56 12.81 -27.24
CA ASP A 203 13.30 14.08 -27.20
C ASP A 203 13.81 14.47 -25.79
N ARG A 204 13.47 13.71 -24.75
CA ARG A 204 13.89 13.99 -23.37
C ARG A 204 13.89 12.75 -22.46
N PRO A 205 14.70 12.73 -21.41
CA PRO A 205 14.51 11.76 -20.33
C PRO A 205 13.22 12.07 -19.55
N ILE A 206 12.52 11.02 -19.12
CA ILE A 206 11.47 11.07 -18.11
C ILE A 206 12.05 10.53 -16.80
N TYR A 207 11.83 11.25 -15.71
CA TYR A 207 12.24 10.84 -14.38
C TYR A 207 11.04 10.34 -13.60
N SER A 208 11.16 9.18 -12.96
CA SER A 208 10.10 8.54 -12.19
C SER A 208 10.59 8.16 -10.79
N ASN A 209 9.84 8.53 -9.76
CA ASN A 209 10.06 7.97 -8.43
C ASN A 209 9.60 6.52 -8.40
N ILE A 210 10.32 5.68 -7.66
CA ILE A 210 9.96 4.28 -7.46
C ILE A 210 9.26 4.13 -6.11
N TRP A 211 8.10 3.47 -6.12
CA TRP A 211 7.35 3.08 -4.95
C TRP A 211 7.29 1.55 -4.91
N LYS A 212 7.25 1.00 -3.71
CA LYS A 212 7.16 -0.44 -3.47
C LYS A 212 5.96 -0.75 -2.60
N VAL A 213 5.20 -1.76 -2.97
CA VAL A 213 4.20 -2.43 -2.15
C VAL A 213 4.58 -3.90 -1.96
N ALA A 214 4.55 -4.36 -0.71
CA ALA A 214 4.77 -5.76 -0.42
C ALA A 214 3.45 -6.53 -0.58
N VAL A 215 3.46 -7.57 -1.41
CA VAL A 215 2.32 -8.46 -1.65
C VAL A 215 2.69 -9.85 -1.16
N GLY A 216 2.56 -10.06 0.15
CA GLY A 216 3.14 -11.23 0.81
C GLY A 216 4.64 -11.23 0.60
N ARG A 217 5.16 -12.27 -0.06
CA ARG A 217 6.58 -12.45 -0.41
C ARG A 217 7.00 -11.71 -1.67
N ILE A 218 6.05 -11.18 -2.45
CA ILE A 218 6.33 -10.52 -3.73
C ILE A 218 6.52 -9.01 -3.53
N ASN A 219 7.52 -8.45 -4.20
CA ASN A 219 7.67 -6.99 -4.32
C ASN A 219 6.99 -6.53 -5.61
N LEU A 220 6.09 -5.56 -5.51
CA LEU A 220 5.47 -4.82 -6.62
C LEU A 220 5.85 -3.34 -6.53
#